data_AF-A0A6P5EJE4-F1
#
_entry.id   AF-A0A6P5EJE4-F1
#
_cell.length_a   1.000
_cell.length_b   1.000
_cell.length_c   1.000
_cell.angle_alpha   90.00
_cell.angle_beta   90.00
_cell.angle_gamma   90.00
#
_symmetry.space_group_name_H-M   'P 1'
#
loop_
_entity.id
_entity.type
_entity.pdbx_description
1 polymer ?
#
loop_
_entity_poly.entity_id
_entity_poly.type
_entity_poly.pdbx_seq_one_letter_code
_entity_poly.pdbx_strand_id
1 'polypeptide(L)'
;DVIETLQSAGTDSTVNLWSVKIASDDSTPESPVDSSRRLTDPLLNSYTDYEDSIYGLAWSSREPSVFASLSYDGRVVVESVRPYMQKK
;
A
#
# COMPACT_ATOMS: atom_id res chain seq x y z
N ASP A 1 13.14 -7.34 7.75
CA ASP A 1 11.98 -7.52 6.86
C ASP A 1 11.79 -6.27 6.03
N VAL A 2 11.99 -6.37 4.71
CA VAL A 2 11.61 -5.30 3.78
C VAL A 2 10.09 -5.39 3.63
N ILE A 3 9.37 -4.32 3.92
CA ILE A 3 7.93 -4.25 3.66
C ILE A 3 7.77 -3.72 2.24
N GLU A 4 7.21 -4.54 1.37
CA GLU A 4 6.81 -4.09 0.04
C GLU A 4 5.41 -3.50 0.09
N THR A 5 5.16 -2.50 -0.77
CA THR A 5 3.86 -1.82 -0.82
C THR A 5 3.27 -1.88 -2.22
N LEU A 6 1.96 -2.07 -2.27
CA LEU A 6 1.18 -2.10 -3.51
C LEU A 6 0.11 -1.00 -3.44
N GLN A 7 -0.22 -0.40 -4.58
CA GLN A 7 -1.35 0.51 -4.71
C GLN A 7 -2.41 -0.05 -5.64
N SER A 8 -3.67 0.18 -5.30
CA SER A 8 -4.80 -0.02 -6.20
C SER A 8 -5.69 1.20 -6.20
N ALA A 9 -6.39 1.44 -7.30
CA ALA A 9 -7.43 2.46 -7.39
C ALA A 9 -8.48 2.06 -8.42
N GLY A 10 -9.66 2.69 -8.39
CA GLY A 10 -10.75 2.32 -9.29
C GLY A 10 -11.89 3.31 -9.39
N THR A 11 -13.01 2.81 -9.94
CA THR A 11 -14.25 3.56 -10.18
C THR A 11 -15.07 3.83 -8.93
N ASP A 12 -14.64 3.30 -7.79
CA ASP A 12 -15.20 3.60 -6.47
C ASP A 12 -14.64 4.90 -5.87
N SER A 13 -13.85 5.65 -6.65
CA SER A 13 -13.19 6.90 -6.24
C SER A 13 -12.23 6.71 -5.06
N THR A 14 -11.67 5.50 -4.91
CA THR A 14 -10.71 5.19 -3.85
C THR A 14 -9.32 4.90 -4.39
N VAL A 15 -8.31 5.24 -3.59
CA VAL A 15 -6.94 4.72 -3.71
C VAL A 15 -6.61 3.96 -2.44
N ASN A 16 -6.19 2.70 -2.57
CA ASN A 16 -5.82 1.86 -1.43
C ASN A 16 -4.32 1.56 -1.45
N LEU A 17 -3.70 1.62 -0.28
CA LEU A 17 -2.30 1.27 -0.06
C LEU A 17 -2.23 -0.01 0.76
N TRP A 18 -1.47 -0.99 0.26
CA TRP A 18 -1.37 -2.31 0.86
C TRP A 18 0.07 -2.61 1.29
N SER A 19 0.24 -3.30 2.41
CA SER A 19 1.47 -3.96 2.83
C SER A 19 1.47 -5.39 2.30
N VAL A 20 2.49 -5.74 1.53
CA VAL A 20 2.67 -7.09 0.98
C VAL A 20 3.87 -7.74 1.66
N LYS A 21 3.67 -8.95 2.18
CA LYS A 21 4.75 -9.84 2.61
C LYS A 21 4.96 -10.86 1.51
N ILE A 22 6.11 -10.80 0.84
CA ILE A 22 6.51 -11.90 -0.04
C ILE A 22 7.03 -13.02 0.87
N ALA A 23 6.35 -14.17 0.85
CA ALA A 23 6.89 -15.37 1.46
C ALA A 23 8.13 -15.77 0.66
N SER A 24 9.32 -15.63 1.27
CA SER A 24 10.49 -16.34 0.74
C SER A 24 10.20 -17.82 0.85
N ASP A 25 10.19 -18.51 -0.28
CA ASP A 25 10.15 -19.97 -0.37
C ASP A 25 11.48 -20.53 0.14
N ASP A 26 11.68 -20.47 1.46
CA ASP A 26 12.67 -21.28 2.14
C ASP A 26 11.90 -22.41 2.83
N SER A 27 11.83 -23.54 2.13
CA SER A 27 11.22 -24.77 2.61
C SER A 27 12.04 -25.36 3.77
N THR A 28 11.89 -24.81 4.96
CA THR A 28 12.24 -25.49 6.21
C THR A 28 10.93 -25.92 6.90
N PRO A 29 10.70 -27.22 7.14
CA PRO A 29 9.49 -27.69 7.83
C PRO A 29 9.64 -27.40 9.33
N GLU A 30 9.38 -26.16 9.73
CA GLU A 30 9.38 -25.79 11.14
C GLU A 30 7.99 -25.96 11.78
N SER A 31 8.03 -26.44 13.02
CA SER A 31 6.98 -26.99 13.87
C SER A 31 5.64 -26.22 13.94
N PRO A 32 4.53 -26.86 14.36
CA PRO A 32 3.18 -26.26 14.37
C PRO A 32 2.92 -25.22 15.48
N VAL A 33 3.95 -24.57 16.04
CA VAL A 33 3.83 -23.74 17.26
C VAL A 33 3.92 -22.23 17.02
N ASP A 34 4.11 -21.73 15.79
CA ASP A 34 4.24 -20.27 15.54
C ASP A 34 3.21 -19.67 14.56
N SER A 35 1.98 -20.19 14.59
CA SER A 35 0.82 -19.65 13.84
C SER A 35 0.28 -18.31 14.38
N SER A 36 1.05 -17.64 15.26
CA SER A 36 0.73 -16.35 15.89
C SER A 36 1.60 -15.19 15.35
N ARG A 37 2.16 -15.31 14.14
CA ARG A 37 2.65 -14.14 13.39
C ARG A 37 1.46 -13.26 13.02
N ARG A 38 1.06 -12.43 13.99
CA ARG A 38 0.05 -11.36 13.94
C ARG A 38 -0.31 -11.02 12.50
N LEU A 39 -1.48 -11.49 12.07
CA LEU A 39 -2.17 -11.01 10.87
C LEU A 39 -2.34 -9.50 11.04
N THR A 40 -1.33 -8.77 10.58
CA THR A 40 -1.37 -7.32 10.55
C THR A 40 -2.23 -7.00 9.34
N ASP A 41 -3.19 -6.08 9.49
CA ASP A 41 -4.06 -5.69 8.38
C ASP A 41 -3.21 -5.34 7.17
N PRO A 42 -3.37 -6.03 6.01
CA PRO A 42 -2.63 -5.70 4.81
C PRO A 42 -3.03 -4.33 4.27
N LEU A 43 -4.22 -3.79 4.58
CA LEU A 43 -4.61 -2.45 4.19
C LEU A 43 -3.94 -1.42 5.11
N LEU A 44 -3.01 -0.65 4.56
CA LEU A 44 -2.32 0.41 5.28
C LEU A 44 -3.15 1.69 5.32
N ASN A 45 -3.70 2.09 4.16
CA ASN A 45 -4.53 3.29 4.05
C ASN A 45 -5.55 3.20 2.91
N SER A 46 -6.62 3.98 3.04
CA SER A 46 -7.58 4.24 1.97
C SER A 46 -7.78 5.75 1.82
N TYR A 47 -7.56 6.26 0.62
CA TYR A 47 -7.77 7.67 0.26
C TYR A 47 -9.09 7.78 -0.49
N THR A 48 -10.07 8.45 0.11
CA THR A 48 -11.47 8.47 -0.38
C THR A 48 -11.98 9.88 -0.69
N ASP A 49 -11.11 10.88 -0.70
CA ASP A 49 -11.48 12.30 -0.87
C ASP A 49 -11.61 12.71 -2.35
N TYR A 50 -11.73 11.74 -3.26
CA TYR A 50 -11.94 11.97 -4.68
C TYR A 50 -13.44 11.98 -4.98
N GLU A 51 -13.87 12.90 -5.85
CA GLU A 51 -15.28 13.03 -6.23
C GLU A 51 -15.65 12.13 -7.41
N ASP A 52 -14.64 11.62 -8.13
CA ASP A 52 -14.80 10.75 -9.29
C ASP A 52 -13.71 9.65 -9.35
N SER A 53 -13.92 8.70 -10.25
CA SER A 53 -13.10 7.53 -10.55
C SER A 53 -11.63 7.86 -10.77
N ILE A 54 -10.75 6.97 -10.32
CA ILE A 54 -9.29 7.12 -10.46
C ILE A 54 -8.81 6.45 -11.74
N TYR A 55 -8.03 7.18 -12.56
CA TYR A 55 -7.51 6.72 -13.85
C TYR A 55 -5.99 6.59 -13.89
N GLY A 56 -5.28 7.22 -12.95
CA GLY A 56 -3.82 7.20 -12.91
C GLY A 56 -3.28 7.02 -11.51
N LEU A 57 -2.24 6.20 -11.40
CA LEU A 57 -1.40 6.04 -10.21
C LEU A 57 0.07 5.97 -10.64
N ALA A 58 0.95 6.66 -9.92
CA ALA A 58 2.38 6.57 -10.14
C ALA A 58 3.17 6.79 -8.85
N TRP A 59 4.04 5.85 -8.51
CA TRP A 59 5.08 6.05 -7.51
C TRP A 59 6.17 6.98 -8.03
N SER A 60 6.71 7.81 -7.14
CA SER A 60 7.89 8.62 -7.43
C SER A 60 9.12 7.73 -7.60
N SER A 61 9.87 7.94 -8.68
CA SER A 61 11.15 7.26 -8.92
C SER A 61 12.29 7.80 -8.05
N ARG A 62 12.11 8.99 -7.45
CA ARG A 62 13.12 9.66 -6.63
C ARG A 62 12.84 9.50 -5.13
N GLU A 63 11.58 9.42 -4.74
CA GLU A 63 11.14 9.33 -3.34
C GLU A 63 10.16 8.16 -3.18
N PRO A 64 10.63 6.97 -2.74
CA PRO A 64 9.81 5.75 -2.68
C PRO A 64 8.56 5.84 -1.79
N SER A 65 8.46 6.84 -0.92
CA SER A 65 7.31 7.10 -0.05
C SER A 65 6.31 8.10 -0.64
N VAL A 66 6.48 8.52 -1.89
CA VAL A 66 5.62 9.52 -2.52
C VAL A 66 4.98 8.93 -3.75
N PHE A 67 3.68 9.16 -3.92
CA PHE A 67 2.94 8.79 -5.12
C PHE A 67 2.02 9.91 -5.57
N ALA A 68 1.57 9.82 -6.82
CA ALA A 68 0.55 10.69 -7.39
C ALA A 68 -0.63 9.87 -7.90
N SER A 69 -1.82 10.46 -7.81
CA SER A 69 -3.07 9.93 -8.33
C SER A 69 -3.77 10.96 -9.22
N LEU A 70 -4.56 10.48 -10.18
CA LEU A 70 -5.35 11.30 -11.10
C LEU A 70 -6.79 10.79 -11.14
N SER A 71 -7.74 11.66 -10.82
CA SER A 71 -9.18 11.41 -10.96
C SER A 71 -9.74 11.96 -12.28
N TYR A 72 -10.91 11.47 -12.69
CA TYR A 72 -11.61 11.87 -13.91
C TYR A 72 -12.00 13.35 -13.94
N ASP A 73 -12.31 13.91 -12.77
CA ASP A 73 -12.64 15.34 -12.58
C ASP A 73 -11.45 16.29 -12.85
N GLY A 74 -10.26 15.73 -13.16
CA GLY A 74 -9.03 16.46 -13.41
C GLY A 74 -8.21 16.74 -12.15
N ARG A 75 -8.63 16.26 -10.98
CA ARG A 75 -7.89 16.43 -9.73
C ARG A 75 -6.66 15.54 -9.71
N VAL A 76 -5.51 16.16 -9.42
CA VAL A 76 -4.24 15.48 -9.16
C VAL A 76 -3.89 15.66 -7.69
N VAL A 77 -3.62 14.55 -7.01
CA VAL A 77 -3.15 14.55 -5.61
C VAL A 77 -1.76 13.95 -5.57
N VAL A 78 -0.86 14.58 -4.83
CA VAL A 78 0.46 14.05 -4.50
C VAL A 78 0.47 13.77 -3.01
N GLU A 79 0.77 12.53 -2.65
CA GLU A 79 0.66 12.07 -1.28
C GLU A 79 1.98 11.47 -0.81
N SER A 80 2.30 11.69 0.46
CA SER A 80 3.45 11.08 1.12
C SER A 80 2.94 10.04 2.10
N VAL A 81 3.22 8.77 1.80
CA VAL A 81 3.05 7.68 2.76
C VAL A 81 4.16 7.78 3.78
N ARG A 82 4.04 8.76 4.71
CA ARG A 82 4.92 8.87 5.87
C ARG A 82 5.02 7.47 6.44
N PRO A 83 6.24 6.98 6.61
CA PRO A 83 6.38 5.57 6.69
C PRO A 83 5.68 5.13 7.96
N TYR A 84 4.92 4.04 7.88
CA TYR A 84 4.54 3.22 9.02
C TYR A 84 5.80 2.65 9.77
N MET A 85 6.98 3.25 9.55
CA MET A 85 8.31 3.01 10.12
C MET A 85 8.68 4.01 11.22
N GLN A 86 7.74 4.39 12.09
CA GLN A 86 8.10 4.90 13.42
C GLN A 86 7.25 4.20 14.48
N LYS A 87 7.50 2.89 14.68
CA LYS A 87 7.32 2.33 16.02
C LYS A 87 8.60 2.66 16.79
N LYS A 88 8.49 3.62 17.71
CA LYS A 88 9.45 3.83 18.79
C LYS A 88 9.33 2.69 19.79
#